data_AF-A0A9X0FZF1-F1
#
_entry.id   AF-A0A9X0FZF1-F1
#
_cell.length_a   1.000
_cell.length_b   1.000
_cell.length_c   1.000
_cell.angle_alpha   90.00
_cell.angle_beta   90.00
_cell.angle_gamma   90.00
#
_symmetry.space_group_name_H-M   'P 1'
#
loop_
_entity.id
_entity.type
_entity.pdbx_description
1 polymer ?
#
loop_
_entity_poly.entity_id
_entity_poly.type
_entity_poly.pdbx_seq_one_letter_code
_entity_poly.pdbx_strand_id
1 'polypeptide(L)' 'MEVYSYRQMARDKASRIKDGMCAYAETEMMAHLIKKELKHQNLQAYEDSTDIGCWFIPVSK' A
#
# COMPACT_ATOMS: atom_id res chain seq x y z
N MET A 1 -21.91 -10.39 -8.31
CA MET A 1 -20.67 -10.75 -7.60
C MET A 1 -19.65 -9.69 -7.96
N GLU A 2 -19.36 -8.75 -7.07
CA GLU A 2 -18.28 -7.79 -7.33
C GLU A 2 -16.94 -8.50 -7.13
N VAL A 3 -16.17 -8.61 -8.21
CA VAL A 3 -14.82 -9.17 -8.14
C VAL A 3 -13.93 -8.11 -7.55
N TYR A 4 -13.59 -8.26 -6.26
CA TYR A 4 -12.66 -7.37 -5.60
C TYR A 4 -11.24 -7.64 -6.10
N SER A 5 -10.77 -6.77 -7.00
CA SER A 5 -9.48 -6.96 -7.66
C SER A 5 -8.31 -6.53 -6.77
N TYR A 6 -7.14 -7.14 -6.99
CA TYR A 6 -5.89 -6.71 -6.35
C TYR A 6 -5.54 -5.24 -6.59
N ARG A 7 -6.00 -4.66 -7.71
CA ARG A 7 -5.84 -3.23 -7.97
C ARG A 7 -6.71 -2.39 -7.05
N GLN A 8 -7.94 -2.82 -6.79
CA GLN A 8 -8.83 -2.13 -5.87
C GLN A 8 -8.27 -2.20 -4.44
N MET A 9 -7.81 -3.38 -4.02
CA MET A 9 -7.09 -3.55 -2.75
C MET A 9 -5.92 -2.58 -2.58
N ALA A 10 -5.07 -2.45 -3.59
CA ALA A 10 -3.91 -1.58 -3.54
C ALA A 10 -4.31 -0.10 -3.44
N ARG A 11 -5.35 0.32 -4.17
CA ARG A 11 -5.91 1.68 -4.06
C ARG A 11 -6.43 1.98 -2.67
N ASP A 12 -7.21 1.06 -2.10
CA ASP A 12 -7.80 1.24 -0.79
C ASP A 12 -6.71 1.30 0.29
N LYS A 13 -5.66 0.46 0.18
CA LYS A 13 -4.48 0.51 1.06
C LYS A 13 -3.68 1.81 0.91
N ALA A 14 -3.47 2.28 -0.33
CA ALA A 14 -2.82 3.57 -0.57
C ALA A 14 -3.62 4.75 -0.02
N SER A 15 -4.95 4.71 -0.10
CA SER A 15 -5.82 5.72 0.51
C SER A 15 -5.66 5.75 2.03
N ARG A 16 -5.57 4.58 2.68
CA ARG A 16 -5.31 4.52 4.12
C ARG A 16 -3.97 5.16 4.49
N ILE A 17 -2.92 4.93 3.70
CA ILE A 17 -1.60 5.56 3.88
C ILE A 17 -1.71 7.08 3.75
N LYS A 18 -2.46 7.56 2.75
CA LYS A 18 -2.74 8.99 2.60
C LYS A 18 -3.42 9.61 3.82
N ASP A 19 -4.30 8.86 4.47
CA ASP A 19 -5.02 9.27 5.68
C ASP A 19 -4.19 9.16 6.97
N GLY A 20 -2.90 8.82 6.86
CA GLY A 20 -1.99 8.68 8.00
C GLY A 20 -2.07 7.32 8.70
N MET A 21 -2.69 6.32 8.08
CA MET A 21 -2.78 4.96 8.59
C MET A 21 -1.75 4.03 7.95
N CYS A 22 -1.22 3.08 8.70
CA CYS A 22 -0.33 2.06 8.14
C CYS A 22 -1.12 1.05 7.29
N ALA A 23 -0.46 0.48 6.28
CA ALA A 23 -0.99 -0.63 5.50
C ALA A 23 0.02 -1.76 5.39
N TYR A 24 -0.45 -3.00 5.48
CA TYR A 24 0.37 -4.19 5.29
C TYR A 24 0.14 -4.78 3.89
N ALA A 25 1.19 -5.29 3.27
CA ALA A 25 1.14 -6.05 2.03
C ALA A 25 1.51 -7.50 2.31
N GLU A 26 0.55 -8.38 2.08
CA GLU A 26 0.65 -9.82 2.37
C GLU A 26 1.53 -10.56 1.36
N THR A 27 1.77 -9.95 0.19
CA THR A 27 2.54 -10.54 -0.90
C THR A 27 3.39 -9.48 -1.58
N GLU A 28 4.48 -9.90 -2.23
CA GLU A 28 5.32 -9.01 -3.05
C GLU A 28 4.51 -8.31 -4.14
N MET A 29 3.56 -9.01 -4.76
CA MET A 29 2.66 -8.44 -5.76
C MET A 29 1.84 -7.29 -5.17
N MET A 30 1.27 -7.47 -3.97
CA MET A 30 0.51 -6.41 -3.30
C MET A 30 1.41 -5.22 -2.94
N ALA A 31 2.63 -5.48 -2.45
CA ALA A 31 3.59 -4.43 -2.15
C ALA A 31 3.95 -3.62 -3.41
N HIS A 32 4.17 -4.29 -4.53
CA HIS A 32 4.44 -3.63 -5.82
C HIS A 32 3.26 -2.77 -6.29
N LEU A 33 2.03 -3.26 -6.14
CA LEU A 33 0.82 -2.52 -6.52
C LEU A 33 0.61 -1.29 -5.64
N ILE A 34 0.77 -1.41 -4.32
CA ILE A 34 0.68 -0.29 -3.38
C ILE A 34 1.75 0.75 -3.72
N LYS A 35 3.01 0.32 -3.92
CA LYS A 35 4.11 1.23 -4.27
C LYS A 35 3.86 1.99 -5.57
N LYS A 36 3.27 1.33 -6.58
CA LYS A 36 2.88 1.97 -7.83
C LYS A 36 1.80 3.03 -7.61
N GLU A 37 0.82 2.73 -6.77
CA GLU A 37 -0.26 3.66 -6.45
C GLU A 37 0.23 4.86 -5.62
N LEU A 38 1.10 4.64 -4.63
CA LEU A 38 1.72 5.72 -3.85
C LEU A 38 2.53 6.66 -4.76
N LYS A 39 3.33 6.12 -5.69
CA LYS A 39 4.04 6.91 -6.70
C LYS A 39 3.10 7.71 -7.60
N HIS A 40 2.00 7.10 -8.04
CA HIS A 40 0.99 7.77 -8.85
C HIS A 40 0.33 8.94 -8.11
N GLN A 41 0.16 8.81 -6.79
CA GLN A 41 -0.43 9.84 -5.93
C GLN A 41 0.61 10.81 -5.33
N ASN A 42 1.90 10.70 -5.69
CA ASN A 42 3.01 11.45 -5.08
C ASN A 42 3.04 11.36 -3.54
N LEU A 43 2.67 10.20 -2.99
CA LEU A 43 2.72 9.93 -1.56
C LEU A 43 4.04 9.28 -1.18
N GLN A 44 4.61 9.73 -0.07
CA GLN A 44 5.75 9.08 0.55
C GLN A 44 5.26 8.19 1.70
N ALA A 45 5.83 7.01 1.79
CA ALA A 45 5.67 6.09 2.91
C ALA A 45 7.00 5.37 3.14
N TYR A 46 7.32 5.09 4.39
CA TYR A 46 8.38 4.16 4.72
C TYR A 46 7.93 2.75 4.39
N GLU A 47 8.80 2.01 3.71
CA GLU A 47 8.61 0.60 3.39
C GLU A 47 9.48 -0.22 4.33
N ASP A 48 8.86 -1.13 5.09
CA ASP A 48 9.56 -2.10 5.94
C ASP A 48 9.23 -3.51 5.43
N SER A 49 10.19 -4.09 4.70
CA SER A 49 10.06 -5.40 4.07
C SER A 49 10.59 -6.49 5.00
N THR A 50 9.76 -7.49 5.24
CA THR A 50 10.05 -8.67 6.05
C THR A 50 9.90 -9.94 5.20
N ASP A 51 10.37 -11.08 5.70
CA ASP A 51 10.29 -12.36 4.99
C ASP A 51 8.85 -12.83 4.69
N ILE A 52 7.84 -12.24 5.34
CA ILE A 52 6.43 -12.62 5.23
C ILE A 52 5.53 -11.52 4.63
N GLY A 53 6.10 -10.39 4.24
CA GLY A 53 5.36 -9.27 3.64
C GLY A 53 6.01 -7.91 3.89
N CYS A 54 5.30 -6.84 3.51
CA CYS A 54 5.84 -5.47 3.57
C CYS A 54 4.87 -4.53 4.28
N TRP A 55 5.38 -3.77 5.25
CA TRP A 55 4.68 -2.66 5.87
C TRP A 55 4.90 -1.37 5.10
N PHE A 56 3.84 -0.58 4.99
CA PHE A 56 3.85 0.78 4.48
C PHE A 56 3.40 1.70 5.60
N ILE A 57 4.32 2.54 6.06
CA ILE A 57 4.12 3.44 7.19
C ILE A 57 4.12 4.87 6.64
N PRO A 58 3.04 5.64 6.81
CA PRO A 58 2.97 6.99 6.28
C PRO A 58 4.03 7.88 6.93
N VAL A 59 4.71 8.68 6.10
CA VAL A 59 5.57 9.75 6.59
C VAL A 59 4.60 10.83 7.07
N SER A 60 4.57 11.11 8.37
CA SER A 60 3.71 12.14 8.97
C SER A 60 3.83 13.45 8.18
N LYS A 61 2.70 14.12 7.97
CA LYS A 61 2.67 15.48 7.39
C LYS A 61 3.50 16.46 8.22
#